data_AF-A0A4R3F1Z7-F1
#
_entry.id   AF-A0A4R3F1Z7-F1
#
_cell.length_a   1.000
_cell.length_b   1.000
_cell.length_c   1.000
_cell.angle_alpha   90.00
_cell.angle_beta   90.00
_cell.angle_gamma   90.00
#
_symmetry.space_group_name_H-M   'P 1'
#
loop_
_entity.id
_entity.type
_entity.pdbx_description
1 polymer ?
#
loop_
_entity_poly.entity_id
_entity_poly.type
_entity_poly.pdbx_seq_one_letter_code
_entity_poly.pdbx_strand_id
1 'polypeptide(L)'
;MTWSKKGKGWALDRLKEEGFPKAIIVAVDALTKRSGEDERAFVQRAVSTPLARKVKKADLEDNLLQAEQAGLDTSKYEDGLRMTEGRLGSWGLSVGARK
;
A
#
# COMPACT_ATOMS: atom_id res chain seq x y z
N MET A 1 12.86 -20.45 17.74
CA MET A 1 12.73 -20.49 16.26
C MET A 1 12.54 -19.07 15.74
N THR A 2 13.56 -18.47 15.13
CA THR A 2 13.40 -17.19 14.42
C THR A 2 12.97 -17.51 12.99
N TRP A 3 11.67 -17.42 12.71
CA TRP A 3 11.13 -17.54 11.36
C TRP A 3 11.62 -16.36 10.50
N SER A 4 12.67 -16.57 9.72
CA SER A 4 13.05 -15.68 8.63
C SER A 4 13.14 -16.52 7.36
N LYS A 5 12.03 -16.62 6.63
CA LYS A 5 12.03 -17.03 5.23
C LYS A 5 11.48 -15.89 4.38
N LYS A 6 12.26 -14.81 4.25
CA LYS A 6 12.24 -14.07 2.98
C LYS A 6 13.21 -14.80 2.07
N GLY A 7 12.68 -15.72 1.25
CA GLY A 7 13.45 -16.40 0.20
C GLY A 7 14.10 -15.36 -0.72
N LYS A 8 15.19 -15.75 -1.43
CA LYS A 8 15.93 -14.90 -2.37
C LYS A 8 14.94 -14.01 -3.14
N GLY A 9 14.95 -12.71 -2.82
CA GLY A 9 13.80 -11.83 -3.06
C GLY A 9 13.46 -11.64 -4.53
N TRP A 10 12.17 -11.38 -4.80
CA TRP A 10 11.75 -10.84 -6.08
C TRP A 10 12.15 -9.36 -6.14
N ALA A 11 13.25 -9.05 -6.85
CA ALA A 11 13.66 -7.68 -7.12
C ALA A 11 12.91 -7.11 -8.34
N LEU A 12 12.69 -5.80 -8.37
CA LEU A 12 12.02 -5.13 -9.50
C LEU A 12 12.75 -5.34 -10.82
N ASP A 13 14.08 -5.42 -10.79
CA ASP A 13 14.88 -5.64 -12.00
C ASP A 13 14.67 -7.05 -12.56
N ARG A 14 14.50 -8.05 -11.69
CA ARG A 14 14.12 -9.40 -12.14
C ARG A 14 12.74 -9.40 -12.81
N LEU A 15 11.77 -8.63 -12.29
CA LEU A 15 10.45 -8.53 -12.95
C LEU A 15 10.57 -7.89 -14.35
N LYS A 16 11.51 -6.97 -14.56
CA LYS A 16 11.78 -6.42 -15.89
C LYS A 16 12.40 -7.48 -16.81
N GLU A 17 13.37 -8.23 -16.33
CA GLU A 17 14.07 -9.29 -17.08
C GLU A 17 13.11 -10.42 -17.51
N GLU A 18 12.16 -10.78 -16.65
CA GLU A 18 11.11 -11.77 -16.96
C GLU A 18 10.03 -11.22 -17.91
N GLY A 19 10.14 -9.96 -18.35
CA GLY A 19 9.26 -9.37 -19.36
C GLY A 19 7.88 -8.94 -18.85
N PHE A 20 7.72 -8.70 -17.53
CA PHE A 20 6.44 -8.23 -17.01
C PHE A 20 6.10 -6.82 -17.54
N PRO A 21 4.81 -6.54 -17.82
CA PRO A 21 4.37 -5.22 -18.21
C PRO A 21 4.80 -4.14 -17.21
N LYS A 22 5.23 -2.98 -17.72
CA LYS A 22 5.64 -1.83 -16.90
C LYS A 22 4.60 -1.44 -15.85
N ALA A 23 3.30 -1.54 -16.18
CA ALA A 23 2.22 -1.25 -15.24
C ALA A 23 2.21 -2.18 -14.02
N ILE A 24 2.58 -3.46 -14.19
CA ILE A 24 2.70 -4.43 -13.09
C ILE A 24 3.92 -4.09 -12.24
N ILE A 25 5.06 -3.80 -12.86
CA ILE A 25 6.30 -3.46 -12.15
C ILE A 25 6.10 -2.19 -11.29
N VAL A 26 5.45 -1.17 -11.85
CA VAL A 26 5.11 0.07 -11.12
C VAL A 26 4.17 -0.22 -9.96
N ALA A 27 3.18 -1.09 -10.15
CA ALA A 27 2.28 -1.47 -9.07
C ALA A 27 3.00 -2.25 -7.95
N VAL A 28 3.89 -3.17 -8.31
CA VAL A 28 4.69 -3.92 -7.32
C VAL A 28 5.65 -3.02 -6.56
N ASP A 29 6.31 -2.07 -7.23
CA ASP A 29 7.13 -1.06 -6.56
C ASP A 29 6.29 -0.25 -5.57
N ALA A 30 5.12 0.23 -6.01
CA ALA A 30 4.18 0.98 -5.17
C ALA A 30 3.71 0.18 -3.94
N LEU A 31 3.55 -1.14 -4.06
CA LEU A 31 3.15 -2.06 -2.99
C LEU A 31 4.30 -2.59 -2.13
N THR A 32 5.55 -2.26 -2.48
CA THR A 32 6.73 -2.68 -1.70
C THR A 32 7.06 -1.61 -0.68
N LYS A 33 6.86 -1.90 0.62
CA LYS A 33 7.22 -0.99 1.72
C LYS A 33 8.74 -0.80 1.80
N ARG A 34 9.18 0.44 1.89
CA ARG A 34 10.61 0.77 2.03
C ARG A 34 11.05 0.71 3.50
N SER A 35 12.31 0.41 3.74
CA SER A 35 12.87 0.42 5.09
C SER A 35 12.77 1.83 5.67
N GLY A 36 12.22 1.96 6.88
CA GLY A 36 12.02 3.25 7.55
C GLY A 36 10.89 4.12 7.00
N GLU A 37 10.12 3.65 6.01
CA GLU A 37 8.95 4.39 5.51
C GLU A 37 7.79 4.31 6.50
N ASP A 38 7.21 5.48 6.79
CA ASP A 38 5.99 5.59 7.58
C ASP A 38 4.82 4.85 6.91
N GLU A 39 3.94 4.26 7.71
CA GLU A 39 2.83 3.45 7.20
C GLU A 39 1.86 4.27 6.35
N ARG A 40 1.56 5.52 6.74
CA ARG A 40 0.68 6.40 5.96
C ARG A 40 1.33 6.81 4.65
N ALA A 41 2.64 7.11 4.67
CA ALA A 41 3.39 7.41 3.46
C ALA A 41 3.41 6.23 2.46
N PHE A 42 3.58 5.01 2.99
CA PHE A 42 3.48 3.78 2.20
C PHE A 42 2.08 3.62 1.56
N VAL A 43 1.01 3.73 2.35
CA VAL A 43 -0.37 3.60 1.85
C VAL A 43 -0.66 4.67 0.80
N GLN A 44 -0.29 5.94 1.02
CA GLN A 44 -0.46 7.02 0.06
C GLN A 44 0.22 6.73 -1.29
N ARG A 45 1.45 6.20 -1.25
CA ARG A 45 2.19 5.83 -2.45
C ARG A 45 1.53 4.66 -3.19
N ALA A 46 1.10 3.63 -2.45
CA ALA A 46 0.40 2.48 -3.01
C ALA A 46 -0.90 2.91 -3.71
N VAL A 47 -1.72 3.76 -3.07
CA VAL A 47 -3.02 4.17 -3.62
C VAL A 47 -2.91 5.15 -4.80
N SER A 48 -1.74 5.78 -4.98
CA SER A 48 -1.46 6.68 -6.11
C SER A 48 -1.37 5.94 -7.46
N THR A 49 -1.10 4.63 -7.44
CA THR A 49 -1.10 3.80 -8.65
C THR A 49 -2.43 3.05 -8.79
N PRO A 50 -3.19 3.18 -9.90
CA PRO A 50 -4.52 2.58 -10.01
C PRO A 50 -4.57 1.07 -9.78
N LEU A 51 -3.59 0.32 -10.28
CA LEU A 51 -3.50 -1.13 -10.07
C LEU A 51 -3.13 -1.48 -8.61
N ALA A 52 -2.14 -0.80 -8.05
CA ALA A 52 -1.73 -1.00 -6.66
C ALA A 52 -2.84 -0.61 -5.67
N ARG A 53 -3.63 0.42 -5.95
CA ARG A 53 -4.79 0.80 -5.13
C ARG A 53 -5.81 -0.31 -5.01
N LYS A 54 -6.16 -0.97 -6.13
CA LYS A 54 -7.11 -2.10 -6.12
C LYS A 54 -6.58 -3.25 -5.27
N VAL A 55 -5.30 -3.59 -5.44
CA VAL A 55 -4.64 -4.65 -4.66
C VAL A 55 -4.55 -4.27 -3.19
N LYS A 56 -4.19 -3.02 -2.86
CA LYS A 56 -4.05 -2.56 -1.48
C LYS A 56 -5.40 -2.51 -0.77
N LYS A 57 -6.48 -2.16 -1.46
CA LYS A 57 -7.84 -2.24 -0.91
C LYS A 57 -8.18 -3.67 -0.52
N ALA A 58 -7.99 -4.64 -1.43
CA ALA A 58 -8.26 -6.05 -1.14
C ALA A 58 -7.40 -6.59 0.03
N ASP A 59 -6.12 -6.22 0.09
CA ASP A 59 -5.23 -6.53 1.22
C ASP A 59 -5.76 -5.97 2.55
N LEU A 60 -6.25 -4.73 2.56
CA LEU A 60 -6.80 -4.11 3.77
C LEU A 60 -8.14 -4.73 4.20
N GLU A 61 -9.01 -5.08 3.24
CA GLU A 61 -10.28 -5.77 3.52
C GLU A 61 -10.03 -7.17 4.12
N ASP A 62 -9.10 -7.94 3.55
CA ASP A 62 -8.75 -9.26 4.06
C ASP A 62 -8.12 -9.19 5.46
N ASN A 63 -7.19 -8.24 5.67
CA ASN A 63 -6.57 -8.05 6.98
C ASN A 63 -7.57 -7.54 8.03
N LEU A 64 -8.56 -6.73 7.65
CA LEU A 64 -9.62 -6.28 8.55
C LEU A 64 -10.44 -7.48 9.04
N LEU A 65 -10.90 -8.32 8.12
CA LEU A 65 -11.66 -9.53 8.45
C LEU A 65 -10.87 -10.46 9.39
N GLN A 66 -9.57 -10.66 9.11
CA GLN A 66 -8.71 -11.46 9.99
C GLN A 66 -8.54 -10.84 11.38
N ALA A 67 -8.42 -9.52 11.48
CA ALA A 67 -8.29 -8.81 12.75
C ALA A 67 -9.58 -8.89 13.58
N GLU A 68 -10.75 -8.75 12.94
CA GLU A 68 -12.06 -8.92 13.58
C GLU A 68 -12.20 -10.33 14.18
N GLN A 69 -11.88 -11.36 13.40
CA GLN A 69 -11.94 -12.74 13.86
C GLN A 69 -10.98 -13.03 15.02
N ALA A 70 -9.84 -12.35 15.04
CA ALA A 70 -8.83 -12.48 16.10
C ALA A 70 -9.09 -11.57 17.31
N GLY A 71 -10.12 -10.71 17.29
CA GLY A 71 -10.39 -9.73 18.34
C GLY A 71 -9.28 -8.68 18.50
N LEU A 72 -8.58 -8.35 17.42
CA LEU A 72 -7.50 -7.37 17.38
C LEU A 72 -8.02 -5.97 17.03
N ASP A 73 -7.20 -4.95 17.28
CA ASP A 73 -7.51 -3.57 16.87
C ASP A 73 -7.62 -3.45 15.33
N THR A 74 -8.77 -2.96 14.88
CA THR A 74 -9.12 -2.79 13.46
C THR A 74 -8.82 -1.39 12.94
N SER A 75 -8.56 -0.42 13.82
CA SER A 75 -8.50 1.02 13.49
C SER A 75 -7.54 1.33 12.35
N LYS A 76 -6.39 0.64 12.30
CA LYS A 76 -5.38 0.84 11.25
C LYS A 76 -5.85 0.39 9.86
N TYR A 77 -6.68 -0.65 9.78
CA TYR A 77 -7.19 -1.18 8.51
C TYR A 77 -8.31 -0.31 7.97
N GLU A 78 -9.21 0.14 8.86
CA GLU A 78 -10.27 1.09 8.56
C GLU A 78 -9.71 2.44 8.05
N ASP A 79 -8.70 2.98 8.73
CA ASP A 79 -7.99 4.18 8.30
C ASP A 79 -7.37 4.00 6.91
N GLY A 80 -6.75 2.84 6.65
CA GLY A 80 -6.18 2.48 5.35
C GLY A 80 -7.24 2.42 4.25
N LEU A 81 -8.40 1.80 4.52
CA LEU A 81 -9.49 1.69 3.56
C LEU A 81 -10.03 3.07 3.15
N ARG A 82 -10.20 3.97 4.13
CA ARG A 82 -10.59 5.37 3.87
C ARG A 82 -9.61 6.08 2.93
N MET A 83 -8.30 5.80 3.05
CA MET A 83 -7.29 6.35 2.14
C MET A 83 -7.40 5.78 0.71
N THR A 84 -7.89 4.55 0.54
CA THR A 84 -8.09 3.95 -0.79
C THR A 84 -9.32 4.49 -1.52
N GLU A 85 -10.33 4.92 -0.76
CA GLU A 85 -11.62 5.42 -1.24
C GLU A 85 -11.64 6.94 -1.46
N GLY A 86 -10.63 7.65 -0.96
CA GLY A 86 -10.39 9.06 -1.22
C GLY A 86 -10.38 9.35 -2.72
N ARG A 87 -11.45 9.98 -3.19
CA ARG A 87 -11.65 10.48 -4.56
C ARG A 87 -10.36 11.16 -5.06
N LEU A 88 -9.89 10.78 -6.25
CA LEU A 88 -8.96 11.61 -7.03
C LEU A 88 -9.61 13.00 -7.19
N GLY A 89 -9.28 13.94 -6.31
CA GLY A 89 -9.90 15.26 -6.24
C GLY A 89 -10.76 15.50 -5.00
N SER A 90 -10.12 15.67 -3.84
CA SER A 90 -10.56 16.60 -2.77
C SER A 90 -9.47 16.78 -1.71
N TRP A 91 -8.24 17.01 -2.13
CA TRP A 91 -7.28 17.80 -1.35
C TRP A 91 -7.14 19.13 -2.10
N GLY A 92 -8.21 19.93 -2.03
CA GLY A 92 -8.17 21.30 -2.50
C GLY A 92 -7.16 22.07 -1.66
N LEU A 93 -6.18 22.64 -2.35
CA LEU A 93 -5.53 23.91 -2.03
C LEU A 93 -5.90 24.47 -0.65
N SER A 94 -5.16 24.08 0.39
CA SER A 94 -5.02 24.99 1.53
C SER A 94 -3.98 26.01 1.11
N VAL A 95 -4.50 27.05 0.46
CA VAL A 95 -3.83 28.31 0.17
C VAL A 95 -3.10 28.74 1.43
N GLY A 96 -1.82 29.09 1.28
CA GLY A 96 -1.06 29.67 2.37
C GLY A 96 -1.82 30.83 3.01
N ALA A 97 -2.01 30.76 4.32
CA ALA A 97 -2.39 31.90 5.12
C ALA A 97 -1.89 31.75 6.57
N ARG A 98 -0.74 32.39 6.81
CA ARG A 98 -0.34 33.15 8.02
C ARG A 98 -0.03 32.36 9.31
N LYS A 99 0.86 32.85 10.17
CA LYS A 99 1.37 34.22 10.40
C LYS A 99 2.89 34.29 10.40
#